data_AF-X1MQV5-F1
#
_entry.id   AF-X1MQV5-F1
#
_cell.length_a   1.000
_cell.length_b   1.000
_cell.length_c   1.000
_cell.angle_alpha   90.00
_cell.angle_beta   90.00
_cell.angle_gamma   90.00
#
_symmetry.space_group_name_H-M   'P 1'
#
loop_
_entity.id
_entity.type
_entity.pdbx_description
1 polymer ?
#
loop_
_entity_poly.entity_id
_entity_poly.type
_entity_poly.pdbx_seq_one_letter_code
_entity_poly.pdbx_strand_id
1 'polypeptide(L)'
;MRTIGKIIGYILWIGAGILMFIFWLLAWSKWLGFLGVILAFILTPGFVIFPIIFWIVERVFPAFYFIVWGIGIVGLIIAGISSKDEY
;
A
#
# COMPACT_ATOMS: atom_id res chain seq x y z
N MET A 1 14.29 -22.87 -3.15
CA MET A 1 13.38 -22.16 -2.22
C MET A 1 13.72 -20.67 -2.07
N ARG A 2 14.99 -20.25 -2.04
CA ARG A 2 15.41 -18.83 -1.85
C ARG A 2 14.92 -17.85 -2.92
N THR A 3 15.12 -18.17 -4.20
CA THR A 3 14.66 -17.30 -5.33
C THR A 3 13.14 -17.17 -5.35
N ILE A 4 12.45 -18.28 -5.06
CA ILE A 4 10.98 -18.31 -4.97
C ILE A 4 10.51 -17.43 -3.81
N GLY A 5 11.14 -17.51 -2.64
CA GLY A 5 10.86 -16.64 -1.50
C GLY A 5 11.05 -15.15 -1.81
N LYS A 6 12.16 -14.78 -2.46
CA LYS A 6 12.38 -13.40 -2.95
C LYS A 6 11.26 -12.95 -3.88
N ILE A 7 10.92 -13.74 -4.89
CA ILE A 7 9.88 -13.41 -5.88
C ILE A 7 8.52 -13.22 -5.18
N ILE A 8 8.14 -14.14 -4.29
CA ILE A 8 6.90 -14.04 -3.52
C ILE A 8 6.90 -12.76 -2.66
N GLY A 9 8.00 -12.50 -1.95
CA GLY A 9 8.13 -11.31 -1.11
C GLY A 9 7.98 -10.01 -1.92
N TYR A 10 8.63 -9.92 -3.08
CA TYR A 10 8.48 -8.77 -3.98
C TYR A 10 7.08 -8.65 -4.56
N ILE A 11 6.44 -9.74 -4.97
CA ILE A 11 5.06 -9.71 -5.49
C ILE A 11 4.10 -9.21 -4.40
N LEU A 12 4.23 -9.71 -3.16
CA LEU A 12 3.40 -9.26 -2.04
C LEU A 12 3.63 -7.78 -1.72
N TRP A 13 4.88 -7.33 -1.70
CA TRP A 13 5.20 -5.95 -1.40
C TRP A 13 4.74 -4.98 -2.49
N ILE A 14 5.07 -5.26 -3.77
CA ILE A 14 4.68 -4.43 -4.91
C ILE A 14 3.16 -4.47 -5.07
N GLY A 15 2.55 -5.65 -5.00
CA GLY A 15 1.10 -5.81 -5.09
C GLY A 15 0.36 -5.05 -4.01
N ALA A 16 0.83 -5.11 -2.77
CA ALA A 16 0.29 -4.31 -1.68
C ALA A 16 0.44 -2.81 -1.95
N GLY A 17 1.61 -2.35 -2.39
CA GLY A 17 1.84 -0.95 -2.76
C GLY A 17 0.90 -0.45 -3.84
N ILE A 18 0.71 -1.22 -4.91
CA ILE A 18 -0.22 -0.90 -6.01
C ILE A 18 -1.66 -0.83 -5.49
N LEU A 19 -2.11 -1.82 -4.72
CA LEU A 19 -3.46 -1.84 -4.17
C LEU A 19 -3.72 -0.65 -3.24
N MET A 20 -2.76 -0.30 -2.39
CA MET A 20 -2.84 0.86 -1.50
C MET A 20 -2.89 2.17 -2.29
N PHE A 21 -2.13 2.26 -3.39
CA PHE A 21 -2.16 3.42 -4.27
C PHE A 21 -3.49 3.56 -5.02
N ILE A 22 -4.04 2.45 -5.53
CA ILE A 22 -5.37 2.45 -6.15
C ILE A 22 -6.43 2.91 -5.15
N PHE A 23 -6.37 2.41 -3.93
CA PHE A 23 -7.32 2.79 -2.88
C PHE A 23 -7.22 4.29 -2.54
N TRP A 24 -6.00 4.83 -2.48
CA TRP A 24 -5.77 6.28 -2.36
C TRP A 24 -6.38 7.06 -3.53
N LEU A 25 -6.09 6.66 -4.77
CA LEU A 25 -6.58 7.35 -5.96
C LEU A 25 -8.11 7.35 -6.03
N LEU A 26 -8.74 6.22 -5.70
CA LEU A 26 -10.20 6.11 -5.65
C LEU A 26 -10.81 7.00 -4.56
N ALA A 27 -10.20 7.06 -3.37
CA ALA A 27 -10.67 7.93 -2.30
C ALA A 27 -10.62 9.41 -2.72
N TRP A 28 -9.50 9.87 -3.29
CA TRP A 28 -9.39 11.24 -3.77
C TRP A 28 -10.34 11.56 -4.92
N SER A 29 -10.46 10.65 -5.88
CA SER A 29 -11.42 10.77 -6.98
C SER A 29 -12.85 10.89 -6.46
N LYS A 30 -13.21 10.12 -5.42
CA LYS A 30 -14.52 10.20 -4.77
C LYS A 30 -14.72 11.53 -4.03
N TRP A 31 -13.70 12.04 -3.35
CA TRP A 31 -13.82 13.26 -2.53
C TRP A 31 -13.85 14.54 -3.34
N LEU A 32 -13.06 14.61 -4.42
CA LEU A 32 -12.83 15.86 -5.17
C LEU A 32 -13.08 15.72 -6.69
N GLY A 33 -13.60 14.58 -7.15
CA GLY A 33 -13.83 14.32 -8.57
C GLY A 33 -12.52 14.29 -9.38
N PHE A 34 -12.55 14.87 -10.58
CA PHE A 34 -11.39 14.89 -11.48
C PHE A 34 -10.16 15.58 -10.88
N LEU A 35 -10.35 16.67 -10.13
CA LEU A 35 -9.25 17.34 -9.41
C LEU A 35 -8.61 16.40 -8.39
N GLY A 36 -9.40 15.53 -7.76
CA GLY A 36 -8.93 14.49 -6.86
C GLY A 36 -7.94 13.55 -7.52
N VAL A 37 -8.17 13.14 -8.77
CA VAL A 37 -7.23 12.28 -9.50
C VAL A 37 -5.88 12.96 -9.69
N ILE A 38 -5.86 14.24 -10.11
CA ILE A 38 -4.61 15.00 -10.30
C ILE A 38 -3.88 15.16 -8.96
N LEU A 39 -4.61 15.56 -7.93
CA LEU A 39 -4.07 15.74 -6.59
C LEU A 39 -3.57 14.43 -5.98
N ALA A 40 -4.19 13.30 -6.29
CA ALA A 40 -3.76 11.98 -5.80
C ALA A 40 -2.33 11.65 -6.22
N PHE A 41 -1.92 12.01 -7.45
CA PHE A 41 -0.55 11.81 -7.92
C PHE A 41 0.44 12.78 -7.26
N ILE A 42 0.06 14.06 -7.13
CA ILE A 42 0.92 15.10 -6.53
C ILE A 42 1.12 14.86 -5.03
N LEU A 43 0.04 14.51 -4.33
CA LEU A 43 -0.02 14.35 -2.88
C LEU A 43 0.15 12.90 -2.44
N THR A 44 0.72 12.03 -3.28
CA THR A 44 0.95 10.62 -2.96
C THR A 44 1.49 10.51 -1.53
N PRO A 45 0.70 9.97 -0.58
CA PRO A 45 0.92 10.24 0.82
C PRO A 45 2.05 9.37 1.33
N GLY A 46 2.74 9.87 2.35
CA GLY A 46 3.39 8.99 3.31
C GLY A 46 2.33 8.04 3.89
N PHE A 47 2.57 6.73 3.73
CA PHE A 47 1.77 5.56 4.09
C PHE A 47 0.87 5.65 5.35
N VAL A 48 1.13 6.58 6.27
CA VAL A 48 0.52 6.68 7.60
C VAL A 48 -0.61 7.70 7.69
N ILE A 49 -0.58 8.77 6.89
CA ILE A 49 -1.53 9.90 7.05
C ILE A 49 -2.89 9.57 6.42
N PHE A 50 -2.89 8.86 5.29
CA PHE A 50 -4.11 8.59 4.54
C PHE A 50 -5.20 7.87 5.34
N PRO A 51 -4.93 6.78 6.10
CA PRO A 51 -5.96 6.09 6.87
C PRO A 51 -6.71 7.01 7.84
N ILE A 52 -6.01 7.97 8.44
CA ILE A 52 -6.58 8.93 9.38
C ILE A 52 -7.54 9.87 8.63
N ILE A 53 -7.10 10.43 7.51
CA ILE A 53 -7.95 11.30 6.66
C ILE A 53 -9.17 10.52 6.18
N PHE A 54 -8.96 9.31 5.65
CA PHE A 54 -10.05 8.47 5.15
C PHE A 54 -11.08 8.22 6.23
N TRP A 55 -10.66 7.86 7.44
CA TRP A 55 -11.58 7.61 8.54
C TRP A 55 -12.39 8.85 8.93
N ILE A 56 -11.78 10.03 8.92
CA ILE A 56 -12.46 11.29 9.23
C ILE A 56 -13.51 11.63 8.15
N VAL A 57 -13.17 11.50 6.87
CA VAL A 57 -14.04 11.89 5.74
C VAL A 57 -15.15 10.87 5.52
N GLU A 58 -14.81 9.59 5.46
CA GLU A 58 -15.75 8.50 5.14
C GLU A 58 -16.51 7.99 6.36
N ARG A 59 -16.09 8.39 7.57
CA ARG A 59 -16.65 7.93 8.86
C ARG A 59 -16.61 6.41 9.07
N VAL A 60 -15.80 5.70 8.27
CA VAL A 60 -15.61 4.26 8.30
C VAL A 60 -14.12 3.94 8.46
N PHE A 61 -13.80 2.99 9.34
CA PHE A 61 -12.41 2.58 9.56
C PHE A 61 -11.84 1.87 8.32
N PRO A 62 -10.67 2.27 7.81
CA PRO A 62 -10.08 1.71 6.59
C PRO A 62 -9.38 0.36 6.83
N ALA A 63 -10.11 -0.64 7.32
CA ALA A 63 -9.56 -1.96 7.68
C ALA A 63 -8.81 -2.61 6.51
N PHE A 64 -9.37 -2.54 5.30
CA PHE A 64 -8.75 -3.10 4.10
C PHE A 64 -7.36 -2.52 3.84
N TYR A 65 -7.19 -1.20 3.99
CA TYR A 65 -5.90 -0.55 3.78
C TYR A 65 -4.83 -1.06 4.75
N PHE A 66 -5.17 -1.23 6.03
CA PHE A 66 -4.26 -1.78 7.04
C PHE A 66 -3.92 -3.25 6.80
N ILE A 67 -4.88 -4.05 6.34
CA ILE A 67 -4.64 -5.46 5.98
C ILE A 67 -3.63 -5.54 4.82
N VAL A 68 -3.86 -4.75 3.76
CA VAL A 68 -2.96 -4.72 2.60
C VAL A 68 -1.58 -4.20 2.99
N TRP A 69 -1.50 -3.18 3.85
CA TRP A 69 -0.24 -2.70 4.40
C TRP A 69 0.52 -3.79 5.17
N GLY A 70 -0.17 -4.54 6.02
CA GLY A 70 0.40 -5.68 6.75
C GLY A 70 0.95 -6.75 5.80
N ILE A 71 0.22 -7.08 4.73
CA ILE A 71 0.68 -8.00 3.68
C ILE A 71 1.97 -7.47 3.02
N GLY A 72 2.04 -6.17 2.75
CA GLY A 72 3.24 -5.54 2.21
C GLY A 72 4.46 -5.66 3.12
N ILE A 73 4.27 -5.46 4.44
CA ILE A 73 5.33 -5.67 5.45
C ILE A 73 5.79 -7.13 5.47
N VAL A 74 4.86 -8.08 5.46
CA VAL A 74 5.18 -9.52 5.39
C VAL A 74 5.98 -9.83 4.13
N GLY A 75 5.59 -9.26 2.98
CA GLY A 75 6.34 -9.38 1.72
C GLY A 75 7.78 -8.88 1.84
N LEU A 76 7.99 -7.71 2.44
CA LEU A 76 9.31 -7.16 2.72
C LEU A 76 10.16 -8.07 3.62
N ILE A 77 9.56 -8.62 4.69
CA ILE A 77 10.26 -9.52 5.62
C ILE A 77 10.70 -10.79 4.88
N ILE A 78 9.81 -11.40 4.09
CA ILE A 78 10.12 -12.61 3.31
C ILE A 78 11.25 -12.33 2.32
N ALA A 79 11.19 -11.22 1.59
CA ALA A 79 12.23 -10.82 0.64
C ALA A 79 13.57 -10.56 1.34
N GLY A 80 13.54 -9.89 2.49
CA GLY A 80 14.73 -9.56 3.29
C GLY A 80 15.42 -10.80 3.86
N ILE A 81 14.66 -11.71 4.47
CA ILE A 81 15.20 -13.00 4.98
C ILE A 81 15.78 -13.81 3.82
N SER A 82 15.08 -13.88 2.70
CA SER A 82 15.55 -14.63 1.52
C SER A 82 16.79 -14.02 0.85
N SER A 83 17.15 -12.77 1.19
CA SER A 83 18.32 -12.06 0.65
C SER A 83 19.55 -12.09 1.57
N LYS A 84 19.38 -12.33 2.88
CA LYS A 84 20.48 -12.30 3.85
C LYS A 84 21.46 -13.47 3.72
N ASP A 85 21.04 -14.59 3.17
CA ASP A 85 21.87 -15.78 3.07
C ASP A 85 22.78 -15.82 1.81
N GLU A 86 23.03 -14.68 1.18
CA GLU A 86 23.91 -14.55 -0.01
C GLU A 86 25.34 -14.12 0.32
N TYR A 87 25.67 -13.91 1.60
CA TYR A 87 27.02 -13.57 2.10
C TYR A 87 27.57 -14.63 3.04
#